data_AF-A0AAW0DLS4-F1
#
_entry.id   AF-A0AAW0DLS4-F1
#
_cell.length_a   1.000
_cell.length_b   1.000
_cell.length_c   1.000
_cell.angle_alpha   90.00
_cell.angle_beta   90.00
_cell.angle_gamma   90.00
#
_symmetry.space_group_name_H-M   'P 1'
#
loop_
_entity.id
_entity.type
_entity.pdbx_description
1 polymer ?
#
loop_
_entity_poly.entity_id
_entity_poly.type
_entity_poly.pdbx_seq_one_letter_code
_entity_poly.pdbx_strand_id
1 'polypeptide(L)'
;MPRAKDAVTAIPDGFIQINDHPAELWSQVAFDRVEGLHDEERNRDPDAHDMYIYNDYFGYACCDLLKREMLAIGKLVASKKEKHTLATFHRIEALTLYMCHSGAADTFHTIDDGEFADVLYTAFGSLCLTYILNLESAAKPQKLSPTHPLDILNLENVIRTAAKAIMQFADMGFENEPNEVSDAMLRVLERNDMNGTPKEKLILGKSADSDDEDDDADKENEGGEGEDDDERVKSHRPKKKARRSGADDVDVRDAAKTWKASKAMKALREAEAPFEFYGRPWDITKWTKEEMDREKARFAGTLSDDNAVGFI
;
A
#
# COMPACT_ATOMS: atom_id res chain seq x y z
N MET A 1 30.19 27.06 -0.97
CA MET A 1 30.84 25.80 -1.37
C MET A 1 29.99 25.16 -2.46
N PRO A 2 30.52 24.82 -3.63
CA PRO A 2 29.74 24.11 -4.64
C PRO A 2 29.38 22.71 -4.09
N ARG A 3 28.09 22.39 -3.99
CA ARG A 3 27.63 21.01 -3.76
C ARG A 3 28.13 20.18 -4.94
N ALA A 4 28.78 19.04 -4.64
CA ALA A 4 29.26 18.13 -5.65
C ALA A 4 28.08 17.66 -6.51
N LYS A 5 27.97 18.20 -7.72
CA LYS A 5 27.08 17.69 -8.75
C LYS A 5 27.58 16.31 -9.17
N ASP A 6 26.74 15.32 -8.91
CA ASP A 6 26.44 14.20 -9.80
C ASP A 6 27.63 13.33 -10.22
N ALA A 7 28.14 12.54 -9.27
CA ALA A 7 28.51 11.19 -9.65
C ALA A 7 27.19 10.44 -9.89
N VAL A 8 26.78 10.27 -11.15
CA VAL A 8 25.71 9.33 -11.51
C VAL A 8 26.20 7.96 -11.04
N THR A 9 25.78 7.56 -9.84
CA THR A 9 26.00 6.21 -9.35
C THR A 9 25.28 5.30 -10.31
N ALA A 10 26.04 4.43 -10.99
CA ALA A 10 25.46 3.42 -11.86
C ALA A 10 24.40 2.63 -11.07
N ILE A 11 23.22 2.49 -11.65
CA ILE A 11 22.13 1.71 -11.05
C ILE A 11 22.66 0.28 -10.83
N PRO A 12 22.59 -0.28 -9.62
CA PRO A 12 23.06 -1.63 -9.35
C PRO A 12 22.36 -2.68 -10.23
N ASP A 13 23.08 -3.74 -10.61
CA ASP A 13 22.51 -4.84 -11.38
C ASP A 13 21.28 -5.44 -10.69
N GLY A 14 20.20 -5.63 -11.47
CA GLY A 14 18.94 -6.17 -10.96
C GLY A 14 18.03 -5.15 -10.26
N PHE A 15 18.39 -3.87 -10.24
CA PHE A 15 17.55 -2.78 -9.76
C PHE A 15 17.09 -1.87 -10.90
N ILE A 16 15.91 -1.29 -10.71
CA ILE A 16 15.35 -0.20 -11.50
C ILE A 16 15.32 1.04 -10.61
N GLN A 17 15.71 2.17 -11.18
CA GLN A 17 15.53 3.48 -10.56
C GLN A 17 14.23 4.11 -11.08
N ILE A 18 13.28 4.40 -10.20
CA ILE A 18 12.03 5.06 -10.57
C ILE A 18 12.21 6.58 -10.54
N ASN A 19 11.67 7.27 -11.55
CA ASN A 19 11.67 8.72 -11.66
C ASN A 19 13.06 9.37 -11.49
N ASP A 20 14.13 8.70 -11.91
CA ASP A 20 15.53 9.09 -11.74
C ASP A 20 15.93 9.53 -10.31
N HIS A 21 15.16 9.15 -9.27
CA HIS A 21 15.47 9.53 -7.90
C HIS A 21 16.42 8.52 -7.25
N PRO A 22 17.58 8.90 -6.69
CA PRO A 22 18.61 7.97 -6.23
C PRO A 22 18.17 7.05 -5.09
N ALA A 23 17.19 7.48 -4.28
CA ALA A 23 16.61 6.63 -3.23
C ALA A 23 15.49 5.70 -3.74
N GLU A 24 14.96 5.93 -4.95
CA GLU A 24 13.88 5.12 -5.52
C GLU A 24 14.43 3.95 -6.32
N LEU A 25 15.25 3.15 -5.65
CA LEU A 25 15.75 1.88 -6.19
C LEU A 25 14.80 0.76 -5.78
N TRP A 26 14.44 -0.06 -6.75
CA TRP A 26 13.51 -1.18 -6.61
C TRP A 26 14.02 -2.37 -7.40
N SER A 27 13.86 -3.59 -6.88
CA SER A 27 14.35 -4.77 -7.58
C SER A 27 13.50 -5.05 -8.83
N GLN A 28 14.17 -5.45 -9.92
CA GLN A 28 13.50 -5.93 -11.13
C GLN A 28 12.56 -7.10 -10.81
N VAL A 29 12.96 -7.97 -9.88
CA VAL A 29 12.15 -9.13 -9.45
C VAL A 29 10.84 -8.70 -8.81
N ALA A 30 10.84 -7.61 -8.02
CA ALA A 30 9.62 -7.07 -7.46
C ALA A 30 8.72 -6.47 -8.55
N PHE A 31 9.31 -5.75 -9.52
CA PHE A 31 8.59 -5.22 -10.68
C PHE A 31 7.92 -6.31 -11.51
N ASP A 32 8.66 -7.35 -11.90
CA ASP A 32 8.12 -8.47 -12.67
C ASP A 32 6.93 -9.14 -11.93
N ARG A 33 7.00 -9.18 -10.59
CA ARG A 33 5.90 -9.68 -9.77
C ARG A 33 4.69 -8.76 -9.78
N VAL A 34 4.89 -7.44 -9.73
CA VAL A 34 3.83 -6.42 -9.82
C VAL A 34 3.17 -6.45 -11.20
N GLU A 35 3.93 -6.58 -12.29
CA GLU A 35 3.39 -6.75 -13.64
C GLU A 35 2.48 -7.99 -13.73
N GLY A 36 2.92 -9.11 -13.16
CA GLY A 36 2.08 -10.31 -13.08
C GLY A 36 0.78 -10.11 -12.27
N LEU A 37 0.80 -9.25 -11.25
CA LEU A 37 -0.41 -8.87 -10.51
C LEU A 37 -1.32 -7.97 -11.36
N HIS A 38 -0.77 -7.04 -12.16
CA HIS A 38 -1.56 -6.21 -13.07
C HIS A 38 -2.22 -7.00 -14.21
N ASP A 39 -1.54 -8.01 -14.74
CA ASP A 39 -2.15 -8.93 -15.70
C ASP A 39 -3.33 -9.68 -15.06
N GLU A 40 -3.14 -10.10 -13.81
CA GLU A 40 -4.18 -10.71 -13.00
C GLU A 40 -5.34 -9.74 -12.70
N GLU A 41 -5.09 -8.46 -12.43
CA GLU A 41 -6.13 -7.42 -12.28
C GLU A 41 -6.93 -7.26 -13.57
N ARG A 42 -6.26 -7.12 -14.72
CA ARG A 42 -6.94 -6.96 -16.02
C ARG A 42 -7.85 -8.12 -16.36
N ASN A 43 -7.47 -9.33 -15.97
CA ASN A 43 -8.31 -10.52 -16.12
C ASN A 43 -9.57 -10.49 -15.23
N ARG A 44 -9.60 -9.61 -14.21
CA ARG A 44 -10.71 -9.41 -13.27
C ARG A 44 -11.47 -8.10 -13.51
N ASP A 45 -10.96 -7.22 -14.38
CA ASP A 45 -11.55 -5.91 -14.68
C ASP A 45 -12.72 -6.05 -15.66
N PRO A 46 -13.98 -5.79 -15.26
CA PRO A 46 -15.14 -5.85 -16.15
C PRO A 46 -15.00 -5.01 -17.41
N ASP A 47 -14.40 -3.81 -17.28
CA ASP A 47 -14.28 -2.86 -18.37
C ASP A 47 -13.33 -3.40 -19.45
N ALA A 48 -12.29 -4.15 -19.05
CA ALA A 48 -11.39 -4.85 -19.96
C ALA A 48 -12.08 -5.97 -20.77
N HIS A 49 -13.29 -6.37 -20.40
CA HIS A 49 -14.09 -7.42 -21.07
C HIS A 49 -15.39 -6.87 -21.70
N ASP A 50 -15.52 -5.56 -21.86
CA ASP A 50 -16.75 -4.87 -22.31
C ASP A 50 -17.98 -5.23 -21.46
N MET A 51 -17.78 -5.40 -20.16
CA MET A 51 -18.86 -5.61 -19.20
C MET A 51 -18.92 -4.41 -18.28
N TYR A 52 -20.09 -3.82 -18.16
CA TYR A 52 -20.33 -2.96 -17.01
C TYR A 52 -20.68 -3.88 -15.84
N ILE A 53 -20.05 -3.72 -14.69
CA ILE A 53 -20.42 -4.38 -13.43
C ILE A 53 -20.34 -3.28 -12.36
N TYR A 54 -21.06 -3.41 -11.24
CA TYR A 54 -20.97 -2.42 -10.15
C TYR A 54 -19.51 -2.13 -9.78
N ASN A 55 -19.22 -0.84 -9.53
CA ASN A 55 -17.86 -0.32 -9.36
C ASN A 55 -17.09 -1.00 -8.21
N ASP A 56 -17.80 -1.55 -7.22
CA ASP A 56 -17.23 -2.25 -6.08
C ASP A 56 -16.64 -3.62 -6.47
N TYR A 57 -17.10 -4.25 -7.56
CA TYR A 57 -16.62 -5.55 -7.99
C TYR A 57 -15.12 -5.58 -8.23
N PHE A 58 -14.62 -4.62 -9.02
CA PHE A 58 -13.21 -4.59 -9.37
C PHE A 58 -12.36 -4.33 -8.12
N GLY A 59 -12.83 -3.47 -7.20
CA GLY A 59 -12.19 -3.28 -5.90
C GLY A 59 -12.10 -4.56 -5.07
N TYR A 60 -13.18 -5.32 -4.94
CA TYR A 60 -13.14 -6.61 -4.24
C TYR A 60 -12.23 -7.63 -4.94
N ALA A 61 -12.18 -7.63 -6.27
CA ALA A 61 -11.32 -8.52 -7.04
C ALA A 61 -9.82 -8.22 -6.84
N CYS A 62 -9.47 -6.94 -6.76
CA CYS A 62 -8.14 -6.46 -6.36
C CYS A 62 -7.81 -6.82 -4.90
N CYS A 63 -8.78 -6.74 -3.99
CA CYS A 63 -8.61 -7.17 -2.61
C CYS A 63 -8.39 -8.68 -2.46
N ASP A 64 -9.01 -9.52 -3.30
CA ASP A 64 -8.70 -10.96 -3.34
C ASP A 64 -7.22 -11.20 -3.71
N LEU A 65 -6.70 -10.45 -4.69
CA LEU A 65 -5.29 -10.52 -5.08
C LEU A 65 -4.36 -10.16 -3.93
N LEU A 66 -4.62 -9.02 -3.27
CA LEU A 66 -3.88 -8.58 -2.09
C LEU A 66 -3.93 -9.62 -0.97
N LYS A 67 -5.13 -10.11 -0.65
CA LYS A 67 -5.32 -11.15 0.37
C LYS A 67 -4.48 -12.38 0.06
N ARG A 68 -4.53 -12.89 -1.17
CA ARG A 68 -3.78 -14.08 -1.59
C ARG A 68 -2.27 -13.85 -1.50
N GLU A 69 -1.80 -12.68 -1.93
CA GLU A 69 -0.39 -12.31 -1.86
C GLU A 69 0.10 -12.20 -0.42
N MET A 70 -0.63 -11.49 0.44
CA MET A 70 -0.33 -11.35 1.88
C MET A 70 -0.34 -12.71 2.59
N LEU A 71 -1.30 -13.59 2.32
CA LEU A 71 -1.33 -14.93 2.91
C LEU A 71 -0.16 -15.80 2.44
N ALA A 72 0.28 -15.66 1.19
CA ALA A 72 1.46 -16.36 0.68
C ALA A 72 2.73 -15.85 1.39
N ILE A 73 2.90 -14.54 1.50
CA ILE A 73 4.04 -13.93 2.18
C ILE A 73 4.02 -14.24 3.67
N GLY A 74 2.85 -14.22 4.31
CA GLY A 74 2.69 -14.58 5.72
C GLY A 74 3.21 -15.98 6.05
N LYS A 75 3.10 -16.94 5.12
CA LYS A 75 3.72 -18.27 5.26
C LYS A 75 5.24 -18.21 5.21
N LEU A 76 5.81 -17.36 4.34
CA LEU A 76 7.26 -17.16 4.24
C LEU A 76 7.81 -16.47 5.50
N VAL A 77 7.17 -15.41 5.97
CA VAL A 77 7.55 -14.65 7.18
C VAL A 77 7.44 -15.52 8.45
N ALA A 78 6.50 -16.46 8.50
CA ALA A 78 6.38 -17.42 9.59
C ALA A 78 7.35 -18.61 9.50
N SER A 79 7.96 -18.85 8.34
CA SER A 79 8.89 -19.97 8.12
C SER A 79 10.19 -19.78 8.87
N LYS A 80 10.76 -20.84 9.44
CA LYS A 80 12.10 -20.76 10.07
C LYS A 80 13.22 -20.54 9.05
N LYS A 81 13.03 -20.98 7.80
CA LYS A 81 14.06 -20.95 6.74
C LYS A 81 13.91 -19.73 5.83
N GLU A 82 12.68 -19.40 5.46
CA GLU A 82 12.42 -18.40 4.41
C GLU A 82 12.32 -16.97 4.97
N LYS A 83 12.06 -16.79 6.26
CA LYS A 83 11.69 -15.49 6.84
C LYS A 83 12.76 -14.39 6.75
N HIS A 84 14.00 -14.72 6.42
CA HIS A 84 15.08 -13.74 6.24
C HIS A 84 15.72 -13.86 4.85
N THR A 85 15.08 -14.50 3.88
CA THR A 85 15.66 -14.63 2.53
C THR A 85 15.38 -13.38 1.70
N LEU A 86 16.28 -13.10 0.76
CA LEU A 86 16.09 -12.04 -0.25
C LEU A 86 14.83 -12.30 -1.10
N ALA A 87 14.50 -13.56 -1.36
CA ALA A 87 13.26 -13.92 -2.04
C ALA A 87 12.01 -13.45 -1.26
N THR A 88 11.99 -13.61 0.07
CA THR A 88 10.90 -13.08 0.90
C THR A 88 10.89 -11.55 0.89
N PHE A 89 12.05 -10.90 0.89
CA PHE A 89 12.14 -9.44 0.75
C PHE A 89 11.51 -8.96 -0.56
N HIS A 90 11.90 -9.53 -1.70
CA HIS A 90 11.34 -9.14 -3.01
C HIS A 90 9.82 -9.30 -3.06
N ARG A 91 9.23 -10.23 -2.31
CA ARG A 91 7.77 -10.37 -2.21
C ARG A 91 7.13 -9.27 -1.37
N ILE A 92 7.75 -8.86 -0.25
CA ILE A 92 7.31 -7.71 0.55
C ILE A 92 7.45 -6.42 -0.26
N GLU A 93 8.54 -6.28 -1.00
CA GLU A 93 8.81 -5.16 -1.89
C GLU A 93 7.74 -5.06 -2.99
N ALA A 94 7.48 -6.18 -3.70
CA ALA A 94 6.43 -6.23 -4.73
C ALA A 94 5.05 -5.89 -4.17
N LEU A 95 4.70 -6.44 -2.99
CA LEU A 95 3.42 -6.12 -2.34
C LEU A 95 3.36 -4.63 -1.98
N THR A 96 4.46 -4.04 -1.52
CA THR A 96 4.54 -2.61 -1.19
C THR A 96 4.34 -1.76 -2.43
N LEU A 97 5.06 -2.05 -3.53
CA LEU A 97 4.88 -1.36 -4.82
C LEU A 97 3.44 -1.46 -5.31
N TYR A 98 2.87 -2.66 -5.28
CA TYR A 98 1.52 -2.90 -5.72
C TYR A 98 0.51 -2.09 -4.87
N MET A 99 0.65 -2.07 -3.55
CA MET A 99 -0.16 -1.23 -2.66
C MET A 99 -0.04 0.29 -2.94
N CYS A 100 1.00 0.74 -3.65
CA CYS A 100 1.24 2.16 -3.94
C CYS A 100 0.86 2.58 -5.35
N HIS A 101 0.75 1.64 -6.30
CA HIS A 101 0.68 1.95 -7.72
C HIS A 101 -0.38 1.17 -8.49
N SER A 102 -1.14 0.29 -7.83
CA SER A 102 -2.13 -0.51 -8.53
C SER A 102 -3.52 0.10 -8.54
N GLY A 103 -4.35 -0.39 -9.48
CA GLY A 103 -5.78 -0.20 -9.43
C GLY A 103 -6.33 -0.59 -8.06
N ALA A 104 -5.74 -1.56 -7.35
CA ALA A 104 -6.09 -1.87 -5.97
C ALA A 104 -6.01 -0.66 -5.03
N ALA A 105 -4.92 0.11 -5.05
CA ALA A 105 -4.72 1.28 -4.20
C ALA A 105 -5.83 2.33 -4.41
N ASP A 106 -6.17 2.56 -5.68
CA ASP A 106 -7.25 3.47 -6.07
C ASP A 106 -8.63 2.84 -5.87
N THR A 107 -8.79 1.53 -5.85
CA THR A 107 -10.12 0.90 -5.66
C THR A 107 -10.50 0.68 -4.21
N PHE A 108 -9.60 0.88 -3.23
CA PHE A 108 -9.97 0.71 -1.82
C PHE A 108 -11.11 1.63 -1.37
N HIS A 109 -11.18 2.84 -1.92
CA HIS A 109 -12.28 3.77 -1.61
C HIS A 109 -13.59 3.40 -2.32
N THR A 110 -13.57 2.44 -3.24
CA THR A 110 -14.76 1.93 -3.95
C THR A 110 -15.33 0.68 -3.26
N ILE A 111 -14.77 0.27 -2.12
CA ILE A 111 -15.22 -0.88 -1.34
C ILE A 111 -16.16 -0.40 -0.24
N ASP A 112 -17.39 -0.93 -0.25
CA ASP A 112 -18.42 -0.61 0.76
C ASP A 112 -18.28 -1.42 2.07
N ASP A 113 -17.29 -2.30 2.16
CA ASP A 113 -16.99 -3.10 3.35
C ASP A 113 -15.73 -2.59 4.07
N GLY A 114 -15.97 -1.64 4.98
CA GLY A 114 -14.92 -1.04 5.81
C GLY A 114 -14.25 -2.03 6.78
N GLU A 115 -14.96 -3.09 7.22
CA GLU A 115 -14.37 -4.11 8.10
C GLU A 115 -13.35 -4.96 7.34
N PHE A 116 -13.69 -5.37 6.11
CA PHE A 116 -12.76 -6.11 5.26
C PHE A 116 -11.54 -5.25 4.87
N ALA A 117 -11.76 -3.98 4.55
CA ALA A 117 -10.68 -3.02 4.29
C ALA A 117 -9.73 -2.89 5.50
N ASP A 118 -10.26 -2.75 6.72
CA ASP A 118 -9.45 -2.71 7.95
C ASP A 118 -8.63 -4.00 8.12
N VAL A 119 -9.24 -5.17 7.89
CA VAL A 119 -8.53 -6.46 7.99
C VAL A 119 -7.35 -6.54 7.00
N LEU A 120 -7.52 -6.13 5.75
CA LEU A 120 -6.46 -6.10 4.74
C LEU A 120 -5.32 -5.18 5.11
N TYR A 121 -5.67 -3.97 5.51
CA TYR A 121 -4.72 -2.95 5.91
C TYR A 121 -3.96 -3.37 7.19
N THR A 122 -4.68 -3.87 8.19
CA THR A 122 -4.11 -4.41 9.44
C THR A 122 -3.15 -5.57 9.13
N ALA A 123 -3.51 -6.44 8.19
CA ALA A 123 -2.67 -7.53 7.72
C ALA A 123 -1.40 -7.04 7.03
N PHE A 124 -1.49 -6.04 6.15
CA PHE A 124 -0.33 -5.44 5.49
C PHE A 124 0.68 -4.85 6.48
N GLY A 125 0.21 -3.95 7.36
CA GLY A 125 1.09 -3.32 8.37
C GLY A 125 1.71 -4.33 9.33
N SER A 126 0.91 -5.31 9.80
CA SER A 126 1.40 -6.38 10.67
C SER A 126 2.47 -7.22 10.00
N LEU A 127 2.32 -7.50 8.70
CA LEU A 127 3.25 -8.29 7.91
C LEU A 127 4.59 -7.57 7.74
N CYS A 128 4.57 -6.29 7.32
CA CYS A 128 5.77 -5.48 7.14
C CYS A 128 6.53 -5.26 8.46
N LEU A 129 5.81 -4.90 9.55
CA LEU A 129 6.43 -4.75 10.87
C LEU A 129 7.03 -6.06 11.38
N THR A 130 6.31 -7.19 11.24
CA THR A 130 6.83 -8.50 11.66
C THR A 130 8.07 -8.88 10.85
N TYR A 131 8.09 -8.60 9.55
CA TYR A 131 9.21 -8.93 8.69
C TYR A 131 10.46 -8.11 9.04
N ILE A 132 10.36 -6.79 9.22
CA ILE A 132 11.52 -5.97 9.59
C ILE A 132 12.05 -6.33 10.98
N LEU A 133 11.18 -6.67 11.94
CA LEU A 133 11.60 -7.16 13.25
C LEU A 133 12.30 -8.53 13.18
N ASN A 134 11.87 -9.41 12.28
CA ASN A 134 12.56 -10.67 12.01
C ASN A 134 13.98 -10.43 11.47
N LEU A 135 14.12 -9.51 10.49
CA LEU A 135 15.42 -9.11 9.97
C LEU A 135 16.30 -8.52 11.08
N GLU A 136 15.79 -7.59 11.87
CA GLU A 136 16.54 -6.98 12.98
C GLU A 136 17.01 -8.03 13.98
N SER A 137 16.12 -8.97 14.35
CA SER A 137 16.48 -10.07 15.24
C SER A 137 17.54 -10.98 14.65
N ALA A 138 17.59 -11.15 13.33
CA ALA A 138 18.59 -11.97 12.65
C ALA A 138 19.95 -11.29 12.57
N ALA A 139 19.98 -9.95 12.51
CA ALA A 139 21.19 -9.17 12.45
C ALA A 139 21.94 -9.10 13.78
N LYS A 140 21.24 -9.24 14.91
CA LYS A 140 21.84 -9.14 16.24
C LYS A 140 23.02 -10.12 16.42
N PRO A 141 24.16 -9.65 16.99
CA PRO A 141 24.36 -8.36 17.67
C PRO A 141 24.71 -7.19 16.74
N GLN A 142 24.81 -7.42 15.43
CA GLN A 142 25.02 -6.35 14.46
C GLN A 142 23.71 -5.61 14.22
N LYS A 143 23.81 -4.37 13.71
CA LYS A 143 22.64 -3.64 13.22
C LYS A 143 22.28 -4.15 11.83
N LEU A 144 21.02 -3.98 11.43
CA LEU A 144 20.68 -4.02 10.02
C LEU A 144 21.49 -2.94 9.33
N SER A 145 22.37 -3.35 8.43
CA SER A 145 23.03 -2.44 7.52
C SER A 145 22.75 -2.92 6.10
N PRO A 146 22.86 -2.01 5.11
CA PRO A 146 22.98 -2.43 3.72
C PRO A 146 24.10 -3.46 3.56
N THR A 147 25.17 -3.42 4.36
CA THR A 147 26.29 -4.39 4.28
C THR A 147 26.09 -5.72 5.02
N HIS A 148 24.91 -5.99 5.58
CA HIS A 148 24.57 -7.26 6.25
C HIS A 148 24.60 -8.42 5.21
N PRO A 149 24.82 -9.69 5.57
CA PRO A 149 24.82 -10.82 4.62
C PRO A 149 23.53 -11.04 3.79
N LEU A 150 22.51 -10.19 3.97
CA LEU A 150 21.30 -10.14 3.14
C LEU A 150 21.28 -8.96 2.15
N ASP A 151 22.28 -8.06 2.21
CA ASP A 151 22.50 -6.85 1.41
C ASP A 151 21.27 -6.32 0.68
N ILE A 152 20.29 -5.90 1.49
CA ILE A 152 19.02 -5.39 0.98
C ILE A 152 19.21 -3.89 0.74
N LEU A 153 19.79 -3.56 -0.42
CA LEU A 153 20.20 -2.20 -0.79
C LEU A 153 19.11 -1.14 -0.60
N ASN A 154 17.85 -1.50 -0.83
CA ASN A 154 16.72 -0.57 -0.81
C ASN A 154 15.74 -0.80 0.36
N LEU A 155 16.15 -1.53 1.41
CA LEU A 155 15.30 -1.82 2.57
C LEU A 155 14.65 -0.55 3.15
N GLU A 156 15.45 0.50 3.32
CA GLU A 156 14.98 1.80 3.82
C GLU A 156 13.85 2.35 2.95
N ASN A 157 14.04 2.37 1.63
CA ASN A 157 13.05 2.88 0.69
C ASN A 157 11.73 2.11 0.78
N VAL A 158 11.80 0.77 0.76
CA VAL A 158 10.61 -0.10 0.82
C VAL A 158 9.84 0.10 2.12
N ILE A 159 10.53 0.14 3.27
CA ILE A 159 9.88 0.26 4.57
C ILE A 159 9.26 1.65 4.75
N ARG A 160 9.94 2.72 4.35
CA ARG A 160 9.39 4.08 4.38
C ARG A 160 8.17 4.21 3.46
N THR A 161 8.19 3.54 2.30
CA THR A 161 7.07 3.50 1.37
C THR A 161 5.88 2.73 1.94
N ALA A 162 6.11 1.55 2.52
CA ALA A 162 5.06 0.77 3.18
C ALA A 162 4.43 1.54 4.35
N ALA A 163 5.25 2.21 5.17
CA ALA A 163 4.79 3.08 6.24
C ALA A 163 3.92 4.23 5.72
N LYS A 164 4.27 4.83 4.57
CA LYS A 164 3.46 5.87 3.93
C LYS A 164 2.15 5.34 3.35
N ALA A 165 2.18 4.19 2.68
CA ALA A 165 0.98 3.55 2.14
C ALA A 165 -0.04 3.27 3.25
N ILE A 166 0.43 2.74 4.38
CA ILE A 166 -0.38 2.52 5.59
C ILE A 166 -1.04 3.82 6.09
N MET A 167 -0.31 4.92 6.07
CA MET A 167 -0.79 6.22 6.56
C MET A 167 -1.88 6.84 5.69
N GLN A 168 -2.05 6.42 4.43
CA GLN A 168 -3.14 6.90 3.59
C GLN A 168 -4.52 6.52 4.14
N PHE A 169 -4.56 5.53 5.04
CA PHE A 169 -5.77 5.01 5.65
C PHE A 169 -6.04 5.55 7.07
N ALA A 170 -5.19 6.46 7.58
CA ALA A 170 -5.28 6.97 8.95
C ALA A 170 -6.62 7.65 9.28
N ASP A 171 -7.26 8.26 8.28
CA ASP A 171 -8.50 9.01 8.47
C ASP A 171 -9.77 8.15 8.23
N MET A 172 -9.63 6.83 8.03
CA MET A 172 -10.76 5.94 7.73
C MET A 172 -11.45 5.37 8.98
N GLY A 173 -10.98 5.71 10.18
CA GLY A 173 -11.65 5.33 11.44
C GLY A 173 -11.56 3.84 11.79
N PHE A 174 -10.50 3.16 11.35
CA PHE A 174 -10.24 1.74 11.60
C PHE A 174 -9.94 1.43 13.08
N GLU A 175 -10.12 0.16 13.50
CA GLU A 175 -9.93 -0.26 14.90
C GLU A 175 -8.48 -0.06 15.35
N ASN A 176 -7.52 -0.38 14.47
CA ASN A 176 -6.10 -0.22 14.76
C ASN A 176 -5.56 1.08 14.18
N GLU A 177 -4.92 1.89 15.01
CA GLU A 177 -4.35 3.19 14.66
C GLU A 177 -3.18 3.05 13.66
N PRO A 178 -3.32 3.54 12.41
CA PRO A 178 -2.26 3.37 11.41
C PRO A 178 -0.94 4.06 11.73
N ASN A 179 -1.06 5.14 12.49
CA ASN A 179 0.08 5.87 13.02
C ASN A 179 1.00 4.98 13.86
N GLU A 180 0.45 4.04 14.64
CA GLU A 180 1.25 3.21 15.56
C GLU A 180 2.19 2.26 14.82
N VAL A 181 1.68 1.55 13.81
CA VAL A 181 2.48 0.59 13.04
C VAL A 181 3.47 1.30 12.12
N SER A 182 3.06 2.41 11.51
CA SER A 182 3.93 3.24 10.66
C SER A 182 5.10 3.78 11.47
N ASP A 183 4.83 4.40 12.63
CA ASP A 183 5.89 4.88 13.53
C ASP A 183 6.79 3.74 14.00
N ALA A 184 6.23 2.57 14.32
CA ALA A 184 7.02 1.44 14.76
C ALA A 184 8.00 0.97 13.67
N MET A 185 7.54 0.86 12.41
CA MET A 185 8.39 0.50 11.27
C MET A 185 9.53 1.49 11.07
N LEU A 186 9.21 2.79 11.09
CA LEU A 186 10.19 3.86 10.93
C LEU A 186 11.22 3.88 12.07
N ARG A 187 10.79 3.64 13.31
CA ARG A 187 11.71 3.54 14.47
C ARG A 187 12.62 2.33 14.40
N VAL A 188 12.19 1.23 13.80
CA VAL A 188 13.08 0.08 13.54
C VAL A 188 14.20 0.50 12.59
N LEU A 189 13.94 1.34 11.58
CA LEU A 189 15.00 1.90 10.73
C LEU A 189 15.97 2.76 11.55
N GLU A 190 15.47 3.70 12.36
CA GLU A 190 16.30 4.61 13.17
C GLU A 190 17.25 3.86 14.11
N ARG A 191 16.77 2.79 14.77
CA ARG A 191 17.59 1.94 15.67
C ARG A 191 18.75 1.26 14.96
N ASN A 192 18.62 1.08 13.65
CA ASN A 192 19.60 0.46 12.79
C ASN A 192 20.39 1.49 11.97
N ASP A 193 20.41 2.75 12.41
CA ASP A 193 21.14 3.86 11.77
C ASP A 193 20.71 4.13 10.31
N MET A 194 19.46 3.82 9.97
CA MET A 194 18.81 4.14 8.68
C MET A 194 17.85 5.32 8.82
N ASN A 195 17.42 5.91 7.70
CA ASN A 195 16.46 7.02 7.71
C ASN A 195 15.05 6.52 8.11
N GLY A 196 14.58 6.93 9.29
CA GLY A 196 13.19 6.71 9.74
C GLY A 196 12.27 7.91 9.55
N THR A 197 12.66 8.92 8.77
CA THR A 197 11.77 10.03 8.45
C THR A 197 10.63 9.51 7.56
N PRO A 198 9.34 9.78 7.90
CA PRO A 198 8.23 9.42 7.04
C PRO A 198 8.41 9.98 5.62
N LYS A 199 7.97 9.23 4.61
CA LYS A 199 7.94 9.73 3.23
C LYS A 199 6.84 10.77 3.05
N GLU A 200 7.11 11.80 2.26
CA GLU A 200 6.08 12.77 1.88
C GLU A 200 5.22 12.25 0.74
N LYS A 201 5.84 11.59 -0.24
CA LYS A 201 5.20 10.98 -1.41
C LYS A 201 5.42 9.47 -1.39
N LEU A 202 4.48 8.71 -1.94
CA LEU A 202 4.62 7.26 -2.06
C LEU A 202 5.86 6.87 -2.88
N ILE A 203 6.02 7.53 -4.03
CA ILE A 203 7.16 7.38 -4.94
C ILE A 203 7.68 8.78 -5.27
N LEU A 204 8.97 9.01 -5.06
CA LEU A 204 9.61 10.31 -5.30
C LEU A 204 9.78 10.58 -6.80
N GLY A 205 9.66 11.85 -7.20
CA GLY A 205 9.83 12.31 -8.57
C GLY A 205 11.22 12.91 -8.84
N LYS A 206 11.57 13.15 -10.11
CA LYS A 206 12.85 13.73 -10.57
C LYS A 206 13.23 15.07 -9.90
N SER A 207 12.24 15.82 -9.43
CA SER A 207 12.40 17.16 -8.85
C SER A 207 12.26 17.21 -7.32
N ALA A 208 12.13 16.06 -6.65
CA ALA A 208 12.16 16.02 -5.20
C ALA A 208 13.64 16.11 -4.77
N ASP A 209 14.16 17.34 -4.61
CA ASP A 209 15.55 17.56 -4.18
C ASP A 209 15.77 17.07 -2.73
N SER A 210 14.70 16.83 -1.98
CA SER A 210 14.65 15.93 -0.81
C SER A 210 13.19 15.56 -0.48
N ASP A 211 12.99 14.52 0.32
CA ASP A 211 11.72 14.23 1.03
C ASP A 211 11.42 15.30 2.12
N ASP A 212 12.26 16.32 2.28
CA ASP A 212 12.29 17.27 3.40
C ASP A 212 12.03 18.74 2.98
N GLU A 213 11.67 19.02 1.72
CA GLU A 213 11.37 20.40 1.30
C GLU A 213 9.88 20.74 1.47
N ASP A 214 9.60 21.33 2.64
CA ASP A 214 8.37 22.03 3.05
C ASP A 214 7.48 22.52 1.88
N ASP A 215 6.42 21.78 1.58
CA ASP A 215 5.25 22.18 0.76
C ASP A 215 4.38 23.26 1.46
N ASP A 216 5.00 24.22 2.15
CA ASP A 216 4.35 25.42 2.70
C ASP A 216 4.22 26.55 1.65
N ALA A 217 4.57 26.30 0.38
CA ALA A 217 4.68 27.36 -0.64
C ALA A 217 3.44 27.64 -1.50
N ASP A 218 2.38 26.82 -1.52
CA ASP A 218 1.22 27.02 -2.42
C ASP A 218 -0.13 27.21 -1.68
N LYS A 219 -0.13 28.11 -0.68
CA LYS A 219 -1.38 28.75 -0.19
C LYS A 219 -1.40 30.25 -0.43
N GLU A 220 -0.79 30.71 -1.52
CA GLU A 220 -1.02 32.07 -2.00
C GLU A 220 -2.32 32.16 -2.82
N ASN A 221 -3.35 32.63 -2.12
CA ASN A 221 -4.17 33.76 -2.58
C ASN A 221 -5.25 33.52 -3.66
N GLU A 222 -6.32 32.81 -3.33
CA GLU A 222 -7.65 33.12 -3.91
C GLU A 222 -8.31 34.23 -3.07
N GLY A 223 -7.94 35.47 -3.37
CA GLY A 223 -8.71 36.65 -3.01
C GLY A 223 -10.02 36.67 -3.79
N GLY A 224 -11.05 36.03 -3.24
CA GLY A 224 -12.44 36.19 -3.65
C GLY A 224 -13.20 36.93 -2.57
N GLU A 225 -13.25 38.26 -2.65
CA GLU A 225 -14.19 39.09 -1.89
C GLU A 225 -15.62 38.74 -2.34
N GLY A 226 -16.37 38.07 -1.48
CA GLY A 226 -17.79 37.77 -1.65
C GLY A 226 -18.44 37.59 -0.29
N GLU A 227 -19.22 38.59 0.09
CA GLU A 227 -19.88 38.78 1.39
C GLU A 227 -20.93 37.68 1.70
N ASP A 228 -21.08 37.43 3.01
CA ASP A 228 -22.25 36.89 3.72
C ASP A 228 -22.71 35.43 3.44
N ASP A 229 -22.29 34.48 4.30
CA ASP A 229 -23.22 33.78 5.21
C ASP A 229 -22.48 32.94 6.28
N ASP A 230 -23.06 32.91 7.48
CA ASP A 230 -22.43 32.63 8.76
C ASP A 230 -22.71 31.20 9.26
N GLU A 231 -21.93 30.19 8.82
CA GLU A 231 -21.83 28.90 9.52
C GLU A 231 -20.39 28.35 9.53
N ARG A 232 -19.65 28.79 10.55
CA ARG A 232 -18.24 28.48 10.79
C ARG A 232 -18.02 27.02 11.19
N VAL A 233 -17.95 26.11 10.21
CA VAL A 233 -17.46 24.74 10.39
C VAL A 233 -15.98 24.80 10.78
N LYS A 234 -15.68 24.54 12.05
CA LYS A 234 -14.31 24.47 12.57
C LYS A 234 -13.59 23.28 11.94
N SER A 235 -12.83 23.52 10.88
CA SER A 235 -11.94 22.52 10.30
C SER A 235 -10.95 22.04 11.38
N HIS A 236 -11.19 20.84 11.89
CA HIS A 236 -10.28 20.13 12.79
C HIS A 236 -9.06 19.70 11.97
N ARG A 237 -8.13 20.62 11.70
CA ARG A 237 -6.79 20.21 11.28
C ARG A 237 -6.14 19.56 12.51
N PRO A 238 -5.82 18.25 12.48
CA PRO A 238 -5.16 17.60 13.60
C PRO A 238 -3.84 18.31 13.85
N LYS A 239 -3.66 18.84 15.07
CA LYS A 239 -2.39 19.43 15.48
C LYS A 239 -1.33 18.35 15.33
N LYS A 240 -0.35 18.53 14.44
CA LYS A 240 0.87 17.69 14.35
C LYS A 240 1.45 17.63 15.77
N LYS A 241 1.14 16.58 16.53
CA LYS A 241 1.78 16.34 17.83
C LYS A 241 3.25 16.16 17.49
N ALA A 242 4.10 17.07 17.96
CA ALA A 242 5.55 16.91 17.82
C ALA A 242 5.89 15.47 18.21
N ARG A 243 6.44 14.69 17.28
CA ARG A 243 6.91 13.33 17.55
C ARG A 243 7.79 13.46 18.80
N ARG A 244 7.41 12.78 19.88
CA ARG A 244 8.23 12.78 21.09
C ARG A 244 9.55 12.15 20.70
N SER A 245 10.58 12.98 20.53
CA SER A 245 11.95 12.49 20.43
C SER A 245 12.24 11.74 21.74
N GLY A 246 12.39 10.42 21.66
CA GLY A 246 12.52 9.54 22.83
C GLY A 246 11.34 8.60 23.09
N ALA A 247 10.54 8.28 22.08
CA ALA A 247 9.54 7.24 22.17
C ALA A 247 10.22 5.84 22.18
N ASP A 248 10.38 5.28 23.38
CA ASP A 248 11.26 4.16 23.75
C ASP A 248 11.00 2.83 22.99
N ASP A 249 11.89 1.85 23.17
CA ASP A 249 11.73 0.42 22.83
C ASP A 249 10.36 -0.17 23.18
N VAL A 250 9.68 0.43 24.16
CA VAL A 250 8.34 0.12 24.60
C VAL A 250 7.33 0.23 23.46
N ASP A 251 7.40 1.29 22.66
CA ASP A 251 6.37 1.57 21.65
C ASP A 251 6.42 0.60 20.48
N VAL A 252 7.62 0.26 20.00
CA VAL A 252 7.77 -0.77 18.95
C VAL A 252 7.32 -2.14 19.47
N ARG A 253 7.62 -2.44 20.73
CA ARG A 253 7.18 -3.69 21.36
C ARG A 253 5.66 -3.74 21.50
N ASP A 254 5.03 -2.64 21.86
CA ASP A 254 3.58 -2.56 22.04
C ASP A 254 2.86 -2.59 20.70
N ALA A 255 3.34 -1.85 19.70
CA ALA A 255 2.89 -1.99 18.32
C ALA A 255 3.02 -3.45 17.85
N ALA A 256 4.16 -4.11 18.04
CA ALA A 256 4.34 -5.51 17.66
C ALA A 256 3.40 -6.49 18.39
N LYS A 257 2.87 -6.13 19.58
CA LYS A 257 1.87 -6.94 20.29
C LYS A 257 0.47 -6.75 19.71
N THR A 258 0.12 -5.53 19.32
CA THR A 258 -1.16 -5.18 18.69
C THR A 258 -1.21 -5.71 17.25
N TRP A 259 -0.15 -5.43 16.50
CA TRP A 259 0.07 -5.74 15.08
C TRP A 259 0.73 -7.11 14.86
N LYS A 260 0.24 -8.12 15.58
CA LYS A 260 0.74 -9.49 15.44
C LYS A 260 0.31 -10.08 14.10
N ALA A 261 1.27 -10.35 13.21
CA ALA A 261 1.00 -11.00 11.94
C ALA A 261 0.19 -12.31 12.08
N SER A 262 0.40 -13.11 13.13
CA SER A 262 -0.40 -14.33 13.32
C SER A 262 -1.90 -14.05 13.53
N LYS A 263 -2.24 -12.98 14.26
CA LYS A 263 -3.63 -12.55 14.49
C LYS A 263 -4.20 -11.96 13.20
N ALA A 264 -3.46 -11.04 12.57
CA ALA A 264 -3.90 -10.37 11.36
C ALA A 264 -4.05 -11.35 10.18
N MET A 265 -3.12 -12.27 9.97
CA MET A 265 -3.22 -13.32 8.93
C MET A 265 -4.32 -14.34 9.23
N LYS A 266 -4.72 -14.50 10.49
CA LYS A 266 -5.89 -15.32 10.86
C LYS A 266 -7.17 -14.58 10.44
N ALA A 267 -7.33 -13.33 10.87
CA ALA A 267 -8.45 -12.48 10.49
C ALA A 267 -8.58 -12.39 8.96
N LEU A 268 -7.48 -12.13 8.25
CA LEU A 268 -7.46 -12.07 6.79
C LEU A 268 -7.89 -13.38 6.11
N ARG A 269 -7.57 -14.53 6.71
CA ARG A 269 -8.00 -15.84 6.18
C ARG A 269 -9.51 -16.05 6.37
N GLU A 270 -10.02 -15.64 7.53
CA GLU A 270 -11.43 -15.78 7.93
C GLU A 270 -12.34 -14.74 7.27
N ALA A 271 -11.80 -13.57 6.93
CA ALA A 271 -12.54 -12.53 6.24
C ALA A 271 -12.83 -12.96 4.81
N GLU A 272 -14.09 -13.15 4.47
CA GLU A 272 -14.52 -13.40 3.10
C GLU A 272 -14.76 -12.04 2.44
N ALA A 273 -14.24 -11.84 1.23
CA ALA A 273 -14.65 -10.67 0.48
C ALA A 273 -16.17 -10.78 0.30
N PRO A 274 -16.96 -9.75 0.62
CA PRO A 274 -18.41 -9.82 0.75
C PRO A 274 -19.17 -10.12 -0.56
N PHE A 275 -18.46 -10.44 -1.63
CA PHE A 275 -19.08 -10.55 -2.93
C PHE A 275 -19.46 -11.99 -3.31
N GLU A 276 -20.78 -12.25 -3.28
CA GLU A 276 -21.43 -13.36 -3.97
C GLU A 276 -21.53 -13.06 -5.49
N PHE A 277 -20.42 -13.16 -6.25
CA PHE A 277 -20.49 -13.20 -7.72
C PHE A 277 -20.83 -14.65 -8.06
N TYR A 278 -21.99 -15.10 -7.58
CA TYR A 278 -22.65 -16.36 -7.89
C TYR A 278 -21.74 -17.61 -7.90
N GLY A 279 -20.79 -17.73 -6.96
CA GLY A 279 -19.87 -18.87 -6.91
C GLY A 279 -18.93 -18.99 -8.13
N ARG A 280 -18.75 -17.91 -8.89
CA ARG A 280 -17.87 -17.85 -10.06
C ARG A 280 -16.45 -17.43 -9.67
N PRO A 281 -15.43 -17.78 -10.46
CA PRO A 281 -14.09 -17.23 -10.26
C PRO A 281 -14.05 -15.72 -10.52
N TRP A 282 -13.22 -15.00 -9.76
CA TRP A 282 -12.92 -13.57 -10.00
C TRP A 282 -12.35 -13.29 -11.39
N ASP A 283 -11.58 -14.24 -11.90
CA ASP A 283 -10.96 -14.15 -13.23
C ASP A 283 -12.03 -14.36 -14.31
N ILE A 284 -12.43 -13.26 -14.95
CA ILE A 284 -13.46 -13.20 -15.99
C ILE A 284 -13.05 -14.02 -17.20
N THR A 285 -11.74 -14.14 -17.50
CA THR A 285 -11.27 -14.95 -18.63
C THR A 285 -11.60 -16.43 -18.48
N LYS A 286 -11.94 -16.86 -17.25
CA LYS A 286 -12.39 -18.23 -16.95
C LYS A 286 -13.91 -18.40 -17.05
N TRP A 287 -14.67 -17.35 -17.30
CA TRP A 287 -16.11 -17.43 -17.46
C TRP A 287 -16.46 -18.10 -18.79
N THR A 288 -17.57 -18.83 -18.80
CA THR A 288 -18.15 -19.35 -20.03
C THR A 288 -18.67 -18.21 -20.90
N LYS A 289 -18.79 -18.46 -22.21
CA LYS A 289 -19.35 -17.48 -23.13
C LYS A 289 -20.78 -17.11 -22.75
N GLU A 290 -21.56 -18.10 -22.33
CA GLU A 290 -22.94 -17.91 -21.88
C GLU A 290 -23.02 -17.00 -20.64
N GLU A 291 -22.05 -17.09 -19.73
CA GLU A 291 -21.97 -16.22 -18.56
C GLU A 291 -21.63 -14.78 -18.92
N MET A 292 -20.63 -14.58 -19.80
CA MET A 292 -20.25 -13.25 -20.29
C MET A 292 -21.39 -12.59 -21.07
N ASP A 293 -21.99 -13.32 -22.02
CA ASP A 293 -23.11 -12.81 -22.83
C ASP A 293 -24.31 -12.43 -21.95
N ARG A 294 -24.58 -13.20 -20.88
CA ARG A 294 -25.65 -12.89 -19.93
C ARG A 294 -25.40 -11.59 -19.17
N GLU A 295 -24.19 -11.36 -18.65
CA GLU A 295 -23.90 -10.11 -17.95
C GLU A 295 -23.93 -8.92 -18.93
N LYS A 296 -23.36 -9.05 -20.14
CA LYS A 296 -23.45 -8.01 -21.17
C LYS A 296 -24.90 -7.66 -21.51
N ALA A 297 -25.77 -8.66 -21.66
CA ALA A 297 -27.18 -8.47 -21.96
C ALA A 297 -27.94 -7.82 -20.80
N ARG A 298 -27.63 -8.18 -19.55
CA ARG A 298 -28.23 -7.58 -18.35
C ARG A 298 -28.06 -6.06 -18.35
N PHE A 299 -26.88 -5.58 -18.73
CA PHE A 299 -26.59 -4.15 -18.78
C PHE A 299 -27.17 -3.43 -20.00
N ALA A 300 -27.21 -4.10 -21.16
CA ALA A 300 -27.89 -3.56 -22.33
C ALA A 300 -29.40 -3.34 -22.07
N GLY A 301 -30.03 -4.19 -21.26
CA GLY A 301 -31.43 -4.06 -20.87
C GLY A 301 -31.70 -2.93 -19.87
N THR A 302 -30.81 -2.69 -18.89
CA THR A 302 -30.98 -1.58 -17.94
C THR A 302 -30.88 -0.21 -18.63
N LEU A 303 -30.04 -0.08 -19.66
CA LEU A 303 -29.92 1.17 -20.43
C LEU A 303 -31.13 1.46 -21.34
N SER A 304 -31.96 0.46 -21.67
CA SER A 304 -33.14 0.66 -22.51
C SER A 304 -34.36 1.16 -21.75
N ASP A 305 -34.48 0.86 -20.46
CA ASP A 305 -35.67 1.21 -19.66
C ASP A 305 -35.60 2.63 -19.08
N ASP A 306 -34.41 3.16 -18.79
CA ASP A 306 -34.24 4.51 -18.24
C ASP A 306 -34.39 5.65 -19.27
N ASN A 307 -34.33 5.36 -20.57
CA ASN A 307 -34.62 6.34 -21.63
C ASN A 307 -36.12 6.47 -21.95
N ALA A 308 -37.01 5.74 -21.27
CA ALA A 308 -38.46 5.78 -21.48
C ALA A 308 -39.21 6.68 -20.48
N VAL A 309 -38.55 7.19 -19.42
CA VAL A 309 -39.15 8.18 -18.52
C VAL A 309 -38.95 9.56 -19.12
N GLY A 310 -39.83 9.90 -20.06
CA GLY A 310 -39.90 11.22 -20.65
C GLY A 310 -39.99 12.30 -19.59
N PHE A 311 -39.12 13.30 -19.70
CA PHE A 311 -39.41 14.64 -19.23
C PHE A 311 -40.72 15.09 -19.90
N ILE A 312 -41.81 15.06 -19.14
CA ILE A 312 -43.04 15.82 -19.41
C ILE A 312 -43.06 16.98 -18.43
#